data_AF-A0A3A4WH16-F1
#
_entry.id   AF-A0A3A4WH16-F1
#
_cell.length_a   1.000
_cell.length_b   1.000
_cell.length_c   1.000
_cell.angle_alpha   90.00
_cell.angle_beta   90.00
_cell.angle_gamma   90.00
#
_symmetry.space_group_name_H-M   'P 1'
#
loop_
_entity.id
_entity.type
_entity.pdbx_description
1 polymer ?
#
loop_
_entity_poly.entity_id
_entity_poly.type
_entity_poly.pdbx_seq_one_letter_code
_entity_poly.pdbx_strand_id
1 'polypeptide(L)'
;MGLGAQMAQMAQVVDVAAVAQIAGAVLLVAGTAVCLLGVFGLIRLPDAYNRIHAAGMITSLGAELILLSLLFLAPARAGVKGVATALFLLLTAPMVTHVLARAAHREGVPLAGGTSRDDLAEDERRQQSAPGIEEDERRQ
;
A
#
# COMPACT_ATOMS: atom_id res chain seq x y z
N MET A 1 48.00 -24.67 5.78
CA MET A 1 47.63 -23.23 5.76
C MET A 1 46.17 -22.95 5.33
N GLY A 2 45.37 -23.92 4.88
CA GLY A 2 43.98 -23.68 4.43
C GLY A 2 42.89 -23.73 5.53
N LEU A 3 43.12 -24.47 6.62
CA LEU A 3 42.08 -24.74 7.63
C LEU A 3 41.69 -23.49 8.45
N GLY A 4 42.65 -22.63 8.82
CA GLY A 4 42.36 -21.39 9.55
C GLY A 4 41.59 -20.35 8.71
N ALA A 5 41.94 -20.23 7.43
CA ALA A 5 41.20 -19.39 6.48
C ALA A 5 39.79 -19.95 6.22
N GLN A 6 39.63 -21.28 6.12
CA GLN A 6 38.32 -21.92 6.02
C GLN A 6 37.45 -21.68 7.27
N MET A 7 38.01 -21.78 8.47
CA MET A 7 37.28 -21.55 9.72
C MET A 7 36.84 -20.08 9.87
N ALA A 8 37.73 -19.12 9.53
CA ALA A 8 37.38 -17.71 9.49
C ALA A 8 36.32 -17.40 8.42
N GLN A 9 36.40 -18.05 7.26
CA GLN A 9 35.41 -17.91 6.19
C GLN A 9 34.04 -18.48 6.60
N MET A 10 33.99 -19.62 7.32
CA MET A 10 32.73 -20.17 7.82
C MET A 10 32.10 -19.29 8.91
N ALA A 11 32.90 -18.77 9.85
CA ALA A 11 32.42 -17.85 10.87
C ALA A 11 31.83 -16.57 10.24
N GLN A 12 32.54 -15.98 9.28
CA GLN A 12 32.09 -14.77 8.59
C GLN A 12 30.81 -14.99 7.76
N VAL A 13 30.62 -16.18 7.18
CA VAL A 13 29.37 -16.53 6.47
C VAL A 13 28.20 -16.73 7.44
N VAL A 14 28.45 -17.28 8.62
CA VAL A 14 27.41 -17.45 9.66
C VAL A 14 26.94 -16.09 10.20
N ASP A 15 27.85 -15.14 10.39
CA ASP A 15 27.50 -13.78 10.83
C ASP A 15 26.61 -13.07 9.79
N VAL A 16 26.96 -13.15 8.50
CA VAL A 16 26.15 -12.55 7.42
C VAL A 16 24.77 -13.21 7.31
N ALA A 17 24.70 -14.53 7.44
CA ALA A 17 23.43 -15.26 7.44
C ALA A 17 22.55 -14.86 8.64
N ALA A 18 23.14 -14.72 9.83
CA ALA A 18 22.43 -14.28 11.03
C ALA A 18 21.88 -12.85 10.88
N VAL A 19 22.69 -11.92 10.35
CA VAL A 19 22.25 -10.55 10.09
C VAL A 19 21.09 -10.52 9.08
N ALA A 20 21.17 -11.29 8.01
CA ALA A 20 20.08 -11.40 7.03
C ALA A 20 18.80 -11.95 7.68
N GLN A 21 18.89 -13.00 8.50
CA GLN A 21 17.73 -13.57 9.20
C GLN A 21 17.08 -12.56 10.15
N ILE A 22 17.88 -11.80 10.90
CA ILE A 22 17.37 -10.76 11.81
C ILE A 22 16.68 -9.66 10.99
N ALA A 23 17.32 -9.16 9.94
CA ALA A 23 16.75 -8.12 9.09
C ALA A 23 15.39 -8.56 8.51
N GLY A 24 15.33 -9.76 7.93
CA GLY A 24 14.09 -10.28 7.37
C GLY A 24 13.02 -10.56 8.43
N ALA A 25 13.38 -11.03 9.63
CA ALA A 25 12.44 -11.20 10.73
C ALA A 25 11.85 -9.85 11.19
N VAL A 26 12.66 -8.80 11.27
CA VAL A 26 12.20 -7.44 11.59
C VAL A 26 11.22 -6.94 10.53
N LEU A 27 11.53 -7.11 9.23
CA LEU A 27 10.63 -6.75 8.14
C LEU A 27 9.30 -7.49 8.23
N LEU A 28 9.34 -8.80 8.50
CA LEU A 28 8.15 -9.65 8.61
C LEU A 28 7.25 -9.22 9.78
N VAL A 29 7.85 -8.97 10.95
CA VAL A 29 7.12 -8.53 12.14
C VAL A 29 6.54 -7.13 11.93
N ALA A 30 7.33 -6.20 11.38
CA ALA A 30 6.89 -4.84 11.09
C ALA A 30 5.71 -4.84 10.09
N GLY A 31 5.83 -5.58 8.99
CA GLY A 31 4.75 -5.70 8.00
C GLY A 31 3.48 -6.33 8.58
N THR A 32 3.64 -7.36 9.41
CA THR A 32 2.50 -7.98 10.11
C THR A 32 1.83 -7.00 11.08
N ALA A 33 2.59 -6.21 11.83
CA ALA A 33 2.04 -5.19 12.71
C ALA A 33 1.25 -4.13 11.93
N VAL A 34 1.76 -3.67 10.78
CA VAL A 34 1.03 -2.74 9.90
C VAL A 34 -0.27 -3.37 9.37
N CYS A 35 -0.24 -4.63 8.95
CA CYS A 35 -1.45 -5.35 8.53
C CYS A 35 -2.49 -5.41 9.66
N LEU A 36 -2.07 -5.72 10.89
CA LEU A 36 -2.97 -5.78 12.05
C LEU A 36 -3.59 -4.41 12.36
N LEU A 37 -2.78 -3.35 12.35
CA LEU A 37 -3.26 -1.97 12.54
C LEU A 37 -4.22 -1.55 11.42
N GLY A 38 -3.93 -1.93 10.17
CA GLY A 38 -4.80 -1.65 9.04
C GLY A 38 -6.15 -2.38 9.13
N VAL A 39 -6.15 -3.66 9.51
CA VAL A 39 -7.40 -4.43 9.73
C VAL A 39 -8.19 -3.84 10.90
N PHE A 40 -7.52 -3.45 11.97
CA PHE A 40 -8.16 -2.75 13.08
C PHE A 40 -8.81 -1.42 12.62
N GLY A 41 -8.11 -0.64 11.80
CA GLY A 41 -8.65 0.56 11.16
C GLY A 41 -9.86 0.25 10.29
N LEU A 42 -9.80 -0.81 9.49
CA LEU A 42 -10.90 -1.23 8.62
C LEU A 42 -12.20 -1.54 9.39
N ILE A 43 -12.08 -2.13 10.59
CA ILE A 43 -13.23 -2.47 11.44
C ILE A 43 -13.72 -1.25 12.23
N ARG A 44 -12.81 -0.40 12.72
CA ARG A 44 -13.15 0.66 13.69
C ARG A 44 -13.54 1.99 13.05
N LEU A 45 -13.07 2.28 11.83
CA LEU A 45 -13.25 3.59 11.20
C LEU A 45 -14.71 3.84 10.77
N PRO A 46 -15.21 5.07 10.93
CA PRO A 46 -16.63 5.40 10.83
C PRO A 46 -17.16 5.48 9.40
N ASP A 47 -16.32 5.75 8.41
CA ASP A 47 -16.71 5.98 7.01
C ASP A 47 -15.97 5.08 6.02
N ALA A 48 -16.54 4.95 4.81
CA ALA A 48 -15.97 4.14 3.75
C ALA A 48 -14.61 4.67 3.28
N TYR A 49 -14.41 5.99 3.23
CA TYR A 49 -13.17 6.59 2.74
C TYR A 49 -11.99 6.32 3.66
N ASN A 50 -12.14 6.46 4.99
CA ASN A 50 -11.06 6.11 5.91
C ASN A 50 -10.81 4.60 5.93
N ARG A 51 -11.84 3.77 5.73
CA ARG A 51 -11.68 2.31 5.55
C ARG A 51 -10.90 1.96 4.29
N ILE A 52 -11.15 2.64 3.17
CA ILE A 52 -10.39 2.51 1.92
C ILE A 52 -8.93 2.91 2.14
N HIS A 53 -8.69 4.00 2.88
CA HIS A 53 -7.34 4.41 3.25
C HIS A 53 -6.63 3.37 4.13
N ALA A 54 -7.30 2.85 5.16
CA ALA A 54 -6.77 1.80 6.02
C ALA A 54 -6.44 0.53 5.22
N ALA A 55 -7.31 0.13 4.29
CA ALA A 55 -7.04 -0.99 3.37
C ALA A 55 -5.83 -0.72 2.46
N GLY A 56 -5.67 0.52 1.97
CA GLY A 56 -4.50 0.93 1.19
C GLY A 56 -3.19 0.84 1.98
N MET A 57 -3.20 1.19 3.27
CA MET A 57 -2.02 1.05 4.14
C MET A 57 -1.58 -0.42 4.32
N ILE A 58 -2.53 -1.37 4.35
CA ILE A 58 -2.23 -2.80 4.40
C ILE A 58 -1.49 -3.24 3.14
N THR A 59 -1.95 -2.82 1.96
CA THR A 59 -1.38 -3.28 0.69
C THR A 59 -0.08 -2.57 0.33
N SER A 60 0.02 -1.25 0.52
CA SER A 60 1.21 -0.47 0.13
C SER A 60 2.37 -0.52 1.13
N LEU A 61 2.14 -0.88 2.39
CA LEU A 61 3.21 -0.97 3.40
C LEU A 61 3.25 -2.34 4.08
N GLY A 62 2.11 -2.83 4.57
CA GLY A 62 2.06 -4.10 5.30
C GLY A 62 2.51 -5.30 4.45
N ALA A 63 1.83 -5.52 3.33
CA ALA A 63 2.12 -6.61 2.41
C ALA A 63 3.51 -6.47 1.77
N GLU A 64 3.95 -5.26 1.46
CA GLU A 64 5.26 -5.03 0.84
C GLU A 64 6.42 -5.38 1.79
N LEU A 65 6.34 -4.97 3.06
CA LEU A 65 7.35 -5.34 4.06
C LEU A 65 7.43 -6.87 4.24
N ILE A 66 6.27 -7.54 4.25
CA ILE A 66 6.19 -9.01 4.31
C ILE A 66 6.84 -9.62 3.06
N LEU A 67 6.51 -9.13 1.86
CA LEU A 67 7.07 -9.65 0.61
C LEU A 67 8.57 -9.39 0.49
N LEU A 68 9.06 -8.25 0.95
CA LEU A 68 10.49 -7.92 0.97
C LEU A 68 11.26 -8.80 1.97
N SER A 69 10.63 -9.27 3.06
CA SER A 69 11.28 -10.22 3.98
C SER A 69 11.71 -11.52 3.30
N LEU A 70 11.06 -11.92 2.19
CA LEU A 70 11.42 -13.10 1.41
C LEU A 70 12.81 -13.00 0.78
N LEU A 71 13.35 -11.80 0.55
CA LEU A 71 14.73 -11.65 0.06
C LEU A 71 15.76 -12.18 1.05
N PHE A 72 15.41 -12.17 2.33
CA PHE A 72 16.30 -12.50 3.43
C PHE A 72 16.02 -13.91 3.99
N LEU A 73 14.75 -14.32 4.06
CA LEU A 73 14.35 -15.59 4.68
C LEU A 73 14.12 -16.73 3.67
N ALA A 74 13.85 -16.41 2.41
CA ALA A 74 13.44 -17.40 1.42
C ALA A 74 14.55 -17.66 0.37
N PRO A 75 14.51 -18.81 -0.34
CA PRO A 75 15.44 -19.07 -1.43
C PRO A 75 15.35 -17.97 -2.51
N ALA A 76 16.47 -17.67 -3.18
CA ALA A 76 16.56 -16.57 -4.17
C ALA A 76 15.42 -16.55 -5.21
N ARG A 77 15.00 -17.73 -5.70
CA ARG A 77 13.87 -17.87 -6.64
C ARG A 77 12.54 -17.33 -6.09
N ALA A 78 12.32 -17.43 -4.80
CA ALA A 78 11.14 -16.91 -4.11
C ALA A 78 11.28 -15.41 -3.84
N GLY A 79 12.49 -14.94 -3.49
CA GLY A 79 12.77 -13.52 -3.30
C GLY A 79 12.51 -12.69 -4.56
N VAL A 80 12.97 -13.13 -5.73
CA VAL A 80 12.71 -12.45 -7.01
C VAL A 80 11.22 -12.34 -7.31
N LYS A 81 10.46 -13.42 -7.08
CA LYS A 81 9.00 -13.40 -7.22
C LYS A 81 8.35 -12.46 -6.19
N GLY A 82 8.86 -12.43 -4.95
CA GLY A 82 8.40 -11.53 -3.90
C GLY A 82 8.52 -10.07 -4.30
N VAL A 83 9.67 -9.65 -4.86
CA VAL A 83 9.89 -8.27 -5.35
C VAL A 83 8.99 -7.96 -6.53
N ALA A 84 8.87 -8.87 -7.50
CA ALA A 84 7.97 -8.67 -8.64
C ALA A 84 6.51 -8.49 -8.19
N THR A 85 6.05 -9.31 -7.23
CA THR A 85 4.72 -9.19 -6.62
C THR A 85 4.58 -7.88 -5.84
N ALA A 86 5.60 -7.48 -5.06
CA ALA A 86 5.55 -6.23 -4.30
C ALA A 86 5.42 -5.02 -5.23
N LEU A 87 6.22 -4.94 -6.29
CA LEU A 87 6.12 -3.87 -7.30
C LEU A 87 4.77 -3.86 -8.00
N PHE A 88 4.25 -5.04 -8.36
CA PHE A 88 2.93 -5.15 -8.99
C PHE A 88 1.82 -4.66 -8.06
N LEU A 89 1.85 -5.05 -6.78
CA LEU A 89 0.88 -4.62 -5.78
C LEU A 89 0.99 -3.12 -5.49
N LEU A 90 2.21 -2.58 -5.39
CA LEU A 90 2.46 -1.15 -5.16
C LEU A 90 1.82 -0.29 -6.24
N LEU A 91 1.91 -0.72 -7.49
CA LEU A 91 1.30 -0.03 -8.63
C LEU A 91 -0.23 -0.21 -8.69
N THR A 92 -0.72 -1.37 -8.28
CA THR A 92 -2.15 -1.71 -8.31
C THR A 92 -2.93 -1.05 -7.16
N ALA A 93 -2.31 -0.94 -5.98
CA ALA A 93 -2.92 -0.37 -4.77
C ALA A 93 -3.51 1.05 -4.95
N PRO A 94 -2.80 2.03 -5.55
CA PRO A 94 -3.35 3.38 -5.75
C PRO A 94 -4.50 3.37 -6.78
N MET A 95 -4.42 2.53 -7.82
CA MET A 95 -5.48 2.39 -8.81
C MET A 95 -6.77 1.86 -8.18
N VAL A 96 -6.66 0.81 -7.36
CA VAL A 96 -7.80 0.23 -6.64
C VAL A 96 -8.42 1.25 -5.69
N THR A 97 -7.59 1.88 -4.85
CA THR A 97 -8.03 2.90 -3.87
C THR A 97 -8.78 4.04 -4.56
N HIS A 98 -8.24 4.57 -5.66
CA HIS A 98 -8.83 5.68 -6.39
C HIS A 98 -10.18 5.30 -7.03
N VAL A 99 -10.26 4.15 -7.70
CA VAL A 99 -11.51 3.66 -8.31
C VAL A 99 -12.57 3.39 -7.25
N LEU A 100 -12.18 2.82 -6.12
CA LEU A 100 -13.10 2.48 -5.02
C LEU A 100 -13.64 3.75 -4.34
N ALA A 101 -12.79 4.74 -4.10
CA ALA A 101 -13.19 6.04 -3.55
C ALA A 101 -14.14 6.79 -4.49
N ARG A 102 -13.83 6.81 -5.80
CA ARG A 102 -14.70 7.43 -6.81
C ARG A 102 -16.04 6.71 -6.93
N ALA A 103 -16.06 5.38 -6.88
CA ALA A 103 -17.29 4.60 -6.90
C ALA A 103 -18.15 4.89 -5.65
N ALA A 104 -17.55 4.91 -4.46
CA ALA A 104 -18.25 5.24 -3.23
C ALA A 104 -18.86 6.64 -3.26
N HIS A 105 -18.14 7.63 -3.81
CA HIS A 105 -18.65 8.99 -3.97
C HIS A 105 -19.82 9.07 -4.95
N ARG A 106 -19.72 8.40 -6.11
CA ARG A 106 -20.80 8.33 -7.11
C ARG A 106 -22.07 7.64 -6.59
N GLU A 107 -21.93 6.65 -5.72
CA GLU A 107 -23.07 5.98 -5.06
C GLU A 107 -23.65 6.79 -3.89
N GLY A 108 -23.09 7.98 -3.59
CA GLY A 108 -23.58 8.85 -2.53
C GLY A 108 -23.30 8.32 -1.12
N VAL A 109 -22.25 7.52 -0.94
CA VAL A 109 -21.87 7.00 0.38
C VAL A 109 -21.53 8.18 1.31
N PRO A 110 -22.20 8.29 2.47
CA PRO A 110 -22.04 9.44 3.36
C PRO A 110 -20.61 9.51 3.90
N LEU A 111 -20.08 10.74 3.94
CA LEU A 111 -18.80 11.03 4.61
C LEU A 111 -19.00 10.97 6.13
N ALA A 112 -17.92 10.73 6.88
CA ALA A 112 -17.97 10.80 8.33
C ALA A 112 -18.52 12.16 8.80
N GLY A 113 -19.29 12.18 9.90
CA GLY A 113 -19.92 13.41 10.41
C GLY A 113 -18.95 14.52 10.85
N GLY A 114 -17.64 14.25 10.88
CA GLY A 114 -16.58 15.26 11.11
C GLY A 114 -16.01 15.89 9.84
N THR A 115 -16.47 15.47 8.66
CA THR A 115 -15.98 16.01 7.38
C THR A 115 -16.63 17.36 7.09
N SER A 116 -15.83 18.42 7.17
CA SER A 116 -16.27 19.80 6.96
C SER A 116 -16.39 20.20 5.48
N ARG A 117 -15.66 19.52 4.58
CA ARG A 117 -15.49 19.95 3.19
C ARG A 117 -15.56 18.77 2.22
N ASP A 118 -16.36 18.92 1.18
CA ASP A 118 -16.43 18.03 0.01
C ASP A 118 -16.32 18.89 -1.26
N ASP A 119 -15.07 19.11 -1.66
CA ASP A 119 -14.73 19.91 -2.85
C ASP A 119 -15.19 19.23 -4.14
N LEU A 120 -15.19 17.90 -4.19
CA LEU A 120 -15.59 17.15 -5.38
C LEU A 120 -17.09 17.37 -5.67
N ALA A 121 -17.94 17.28 -4.65
CA ALA A 121 -19.35 17.58 -4.81
C ALA A 121 -19.62 19.06 -5.14
N GLU A 122 -18.77 19.98 -4.67
CA GLU A 122 -18.88 21.40 -5.04
C GLU A 122 -18.52 21.64 -6.51
N ASP A 123 -17.44 21.03 -6.99
CA ASP A 123 -17.00 21.12 -8.39
C ASP A 123 -18.03 20.49 -9.34
N GLU A 124 -18.60 19.33 -9.00
CA GLU A 124 -19.67 18.70 -9.77
C GLU A 124 -20.92 19.59 -9.85
N ARG A 125 -21.32 20.23 -8.74
CA ARG A 125 -22.43 21.21 -8.73
C ARG A 125 -22.13 22.43 -9.58
N ARG A 126 -20.90 22.94 -9.55
CA ARG A 126 -20.46 24.07 -10.40
C ARG A 126 -20.52 23.71 -11.88
N GLN A 127 -20.05 22.52 -12.27
CA GLN A 127 -20.10 22.03 -13.64
C GLN A 127 -21.55 21.85 -14.13
N GLN A 128 -22.44 21.32 -13.29
CA GLN A 128 -23.87 21.20 -13.62
C GLN A 128 -24.60 22.54 -13.69
N SER A 129 -24.13 23.55 -12.94
CA SER A 129 -24.70 24.91 -12.91
C SER A 129 -24.11 25.85 -13.98
N ALA A 130 -23.11 25.38 -14.74
CA ALA A 130 -22.55 26.06 -15.90
C ALA A 130 -23.02 25.49 -17.26
N PRO A 131 -24.32 25.20 -17.49
CA PRO A 131 -24.79 24.83 -18.83
C PRO A 131 -24.92 26.11 -19.66
N GLY A 132 -23.94 26.40 -20.53
CA GLY A 132 -24.18 27.34 -21.63
C GLY A 132 -23.10 28.37 -21.99
N ILE A 133 -21.81 28.13 -21.77
CA ILE A 133 -20.77 28.99 -22.40
C ILE A 133 -20.20 28.35 -23.68
N GLU A 134 -20.18 27.02 -23.81
CA GLU A 134 -19.65 26.35 -25.02
C GLU A 134 -20.62 26.32 -26.23
N GLU A 135 -21.93 26.53 -26.04
CA GLU A 135 -22.86 26.61 -27.18
C GLU A 135 -22.84 27.97 -27.87
N ASP A 136 -22.37 29.02 -27.21
CA ASP A 136 -22.32 30.38 -27.78
C ASP A 136 -21.07 30.60 -28.65
N GLU A 137 -19.95 29.93 -28.34
CA GLU A 137 -18.75 29.92 -29.18
C GLU A 137 -18.87 29.01 -30.42
N ARG A 138 -19.71 27.96 -30.39
CA ARG A 138 -19.99 27.13 -31.58
C ARG A 138 -21.01 27.75 -32.54
N ARG A 139 -21.64 28.86 -32.16
CA ARG A 139 -22.60 29.61 -32.98
C ARG A 139 -22.01 30.88 -33.62
N GLN A 140 -20.74 31.19 -33.34
CA GLN A 140 -19.95 32.24 -34.00
C GLN A 140 -18.96 31.61 -34.98
#